data_AF-A0A382W6X2-F1
#
_entry.id   AF-A0A382W6X2-F1
#
_cell.length_a   1.000
_cell.length_b   1.000
_cell.length_c   1.000
_cell.angle_alpha   90.00
_cell.angle_beta   90.00
_cell.angle_gamma   90.00
#
_symmetry.space_group_name_H-M   'P 1'
#
loop_
_entity.id
_entity.type
_entity.pdbx_description
1 polymer ?
#
loop_
_entity_poly.entity_id
_entity_poly.type
_entity_poly.pdbx_seq_one_letter_code
_entity_poly.pdbx_strand_id
1 'polypeptide(L)'
;MALVVNTNIASMNAQRSLAANTNDMRVAMERLSTGRKINSAADDAAGFAIAETMTAQVRGLNMAAKNASDALGLLKVIENATNDVTDMLQRVRELAVQAKSDTNGITDVARLQQEANALFTEISRVSTQTMYNNKAYLGKDAVDPIKIQVGYNDGESITLVARDIGAHNLGTVFKADGTPQDAVGGPDGNRLHTLAAAEVAASGTDVSHVATG
;
A
#
# COMPACT_ATOMS: atom_id res chain seq x y z
N MET A 1 39.24 -59.19 48.03
CA MET A 1 38.20 -59.26 46.97
C MET A 1 37.11 -60.19 47.45
N ALA A 2 35.90 -59.69 47.67
CA ALA A 2 34.77 -60.52 48.05
C ALA A 2 34.12 -61.10 46.78
N LEU A 3 34.15 -62.42 46.62
CA LEU A 3 33.46 -63.13 45.55
C LEU A 3 32.00 -63.31 45.95
N VAL A 4 31.12 -62.45 45.44
CA VAL A 4 29.67 -62.50 45.70
C VAL A 4 29.00 -63.13 44.46
N VAL A 5 28.39 -64.30 44.64
CA VAL A 5 27.87 -65.13 43.52
C VAL A 5 26.48 -64.67 43.04
N ASN A 6 25.66 -64.09 43.92
CA ASN A 6 24.29 -63.67 43.58
C ASN A 6 24.19 -62.32 42.84
N THR A 7 25.16 -61.42 43.03
CA THR A 7 25.18 -60.11 42.37
C THR A 7 26.48 -59.93 41.61
N ASN A 8 26.45 -60.14 40.30
CA ASN A 8 27.61 -59.95 39.43
C ASN A 8 27.80 -58.46 39.10
N ILE A 9 28.65 -57.79 39.89
CA ILE A 9 28.95 -56.36 39.76
C ILE A 9 29.60 -56.04 38.40
N ALA A 10 30.41 -56.94 37.84
CA ALA A 10 31.04 -56.73 36.53
C ALA A 10 29.99 -56.71 35.41
N SER A 11 29.01 -57.63 35.44
CA SER A 11 27.90 -57.66 34.50
C SER A 11 26.98 -56.44 34.64
N MET A 12 26.63 -56.03 35.87
CA MET A 12 25.83 -54.81 36.10
C MET A 12 26.54 -53.55 35.61
N ASN A 13 27.87 -53.46 35.75
CA ASN A 13 28.65 -52.35 35.19
C ASN A 13 28.62 -52.37 33.66
N ALA A 14 28.80 -53.53 33.03
CA ALA A 14 28.73 -53.67 31.58
C ALA A 14 27.34 -53.28 31.03
N GLN A 15 26.26 -53.69 31.70
CA GLN A 15 24.89 -53.31 31.33
C GLN A 15 24.64 -51.81 31.47
N ARG A 16 25.13 -51.16 32.55
CA ARG A 16 25.03 -49.70 32.72
C ARG A 16 25.77 -48.93 31.61
N SER A 17 26.98 -49.35 31.26
CA SER A 17 27.74 -48.75 30.15
C SER A 17 27.08 -48.98 28.79
N LEU A 18 26.51 -50.16 28.56
CA LEU A 18 25.75 -50.45 27.33
C LEU A 18 24.51 -49.56 27.21
N ALA A 19 23.80 -49.34 28.32
CA ALA A 19 22.64 -48.44 28.35
C ALA A 19 23.03 -46.98 28.03
N ALA A 20 24.15 -46.50 28.58
CA ALA A 20 24.69 -45.17 28.26
C ALA A 20 25.05 -45.05 26.77
N ASN A 21 25.81 -46.01 26.22
CA ASN A 21 26.19 -46.03 24.80
C ASN A 21 24.98 -46.10 23.86
N THR A 22 23.94 -46.85 24.25
CA THR A 22 22.70 -46.96 23.48
C THR A 22 21.97 -45.61 23.42
N ASN A 23 21.96 -44.87 24.54
CA ASN A 23 21.39 -43.53 24.58
C ASN A 23 22.18 -42.54 23.69
N ASP A 24 23.51 -42.55 23.78
CA ASP A 24 24.37 -41.70 22.96
C ASP A 24 24.21 -42.00 21.46
N MET A 25 24.16 -43.28 21.09
CA MET A 25 23.89 -43.71 19.71
C MET A 25 22.52 -43.23 19.23
N ARG A 26 21.48 -43.29 20.08
CA ARG A 26 20.14 -42.81 19.73
C ARG A 26 20.15 -41.30 19.44
N VAL A 27 20.84 -40.50 20.26
CA VAL A 27 20.99 -39.06 20.04
C VAL A 27 21.78 -38.78 18.76
N ALA A 28 22.85 -39.52 18.50
CA ALA A 28 23.63 -39.36 17.27
C ALA A 28 22.80 -39.67 16.01
N MET A 29 22.00 -40.73 16.05
CA MET A 29 21.09 -41.09 14.96
C MET A 29 19.98 -40.04 14.75
N GLU A 30 19.45 -39.46 15.83
CA GLU A 30 18.47 -38.37 15.75
C GLU A 30 19.06 -37.11 15.11
N ARG A 31 20.27 -36.71 15.53
CA ARG A 31 21.00 -35.57 14.92
C ARG A 31 21.34 -35.82 13.45
N LEU A 32 21.71 -37.05 13.09
CA LEU A 32 21.96 -37.42 11.71
C LEU A 32 20.69 -37.35 10.85
N SER A 33 19.56 -37.87 11.35
CA SER A 33 18.30 -37.88 10.62
C SER A 33 17.69 -36.49 10.43
N THR A 34 17.89 -35.60 11.40
CA THR A 34 17.36 -34.22 11.37
C THR A 34 18.32 -33.22 10.75
N GLY A 35 19.61 -33.56 10.68
CA GLY A 35 20.69 -32.64 10.31
C GLY A 35 20.90 -31.50 11.32
N ARG A 36 20.26 -31.54 12.50
CA ARG A 36 20.31 -30.48 13.52
C ARG A 36 21.14 -30.94 14.70
N LYS A 37 22.01 -30.06 15.18
CA LYS A 37 22.81 -30.31 16.38
C LYS A 37 21.96 -30.28 17.66
N ILE A 38 20.94 -29.42 17.72
CA ILE A 38 20.03 -29.25 18.85
C ILE A 38 18.63 -29.64 18.37
N ASN A 39 18.09 -30.74 18.89
CA ASN A 39 16.75 -31.23 18.52
C ASN A 39 15.72 -30.97 19.60
N SER A 40 16.15 -30.94 20.87
CA SER A 40 15.27 -30.73 22.02
C SER A 40 15.85 -29.72 23.01
N ALA A 41 15.00 -29.15 23.86
CA ALA A 41 15.43 -28.31 24.97
C ALA A 41 16.24 -29.09 26.03
N ALA A 42 16.21 -30.43 26.00
CA ALA A 42 17.03 -31.28 26.87
C ALA A 42 18.50 -31.36 26.42
N ASP A 43 18.79 -31.12 25.14
CA ASP A 43 20.17 -31.07 24.62
C ASP A 43 20.88 -29.76 25.00
N ASP A 44 20.19 -28.62 24.79
CA ASP A 44 20.67 -27.27 25.10
C ASP A 44 19.48 -26.32 25.18
N ALA A 45 19.02 -26.01 26.40
CA ALA A 45 17.86 -25.16 26.61
C ALA A 45 18.07 -23.72 26.09
N ALA A 46 19.27 -23.17 26.23
CA ALA A 46 19.57 -21.81 25.80
C ALA A 46 19.70 -21.74 24.27
N GLY A 47 20.44 -22.67 23.66
CA GLY A 47 20.57 -22.76 22.21
C GLY A 47 19.24 -23.05 21.51
N PHE A 48 18.40 -23.91 22.09
CA PHE A 48 17.05 -24.19 21.59
C PHE A 48 16.15 -22.94 21.66
N ALA A 49 16.18 -22.19 22.76
CA ALA A 49 15.39 -20.95 22.90
C ALA A 49 15.79 -19.87 21.88
N ILE A 50 17.09 -19.71 21.62
CA ILE A 50 17.59 -18.78 20.58
C ILE A 50 17.14 -19.26 19.20
N ALA A 51 17.28 -20.55 18.90
CA ALA A 51 16.87 -21.12 17.61
C ALA A 51 15.35 -20.98 17.35
N GLU A 52 14.52 -21.15 18.37
CA GLU A 52 13.08 -20.96 18.26
C GLU A 52 12.72 -19.48 18.05
N THR A 53 13.41 -18.57 18.74
CA THR A 53 13.24 -17.12 18.54
C THR A 53 13.61 -16.74 17.10
N MET A 54 14.75 -17.21 16.59
CA MET A 54 15.15 -16.99 15.19
C MET A 54 14.16 -17.62 14.21
N THR A 55 13.61 -18.80 14.52
CA THR A 55 12.58 -19.45 13.68
C THR A 55 11.30 -18.61 13.62
N ALA A 56 10.87 -18.05 14.76
CA ALA A 56 9.74 -17.14 14.81
C ALA A 56 10.01 -15.87 13.99
N GLN A 57 11.20 -15.29 14.10
CA GLN A 57 11.63 -14.14 13.30
C GLN A 57 11.59 -14.45 11.80
N VAL A 58 12.16 -15.58 11.36
CA VAL A 58 12.16 -15.99 9.95
C VAL A 58 10.72 -16.15 9.43
N ARG A 59 9.83 -16.79 10.20
CA ARG A 59 8.42 -16.92 9.81
C ARG A 59 7.72 -15.56 9.73
N GLY A 60 7.99 -14.67 10.68
CA GLY A 60 7.48 -13.30 10.67
C GLY A 60 7.94 -12.52 9.44
N LEU A 61 9.25 -12.56 9.14
CA LEU A 61 9.82 -11.91 7.96
C LEU A 61 9.31 -12.48 6.64
N ASN A 62 9.06 -13.79 6.55
CA ASN A 62 8.45 -14.39 5.36
C ASN A 62 7.03 -13.86 5.11
N MET A 63 6.23 -13.73 6.17
CA MET A 63 4.90 -13.11 6.06
C MET A 63 4.99 -11.63 5.72
N ALA A 64 5.97 -10.92 6.29
CA ALA A 64 6.21 -9.53 5.98
C ALA A 64 6.61 -9.30 4.52
N ALA A 65 7.44 -10.17 3.94
CA ALA A 65 7.80 -10.14 2.52
C ALA A 65 6.57 -10.38 1.62
N LYS A 66 5.66 -11.28 2.04
CA LYS A 66 4.37 -11.46 1.35
C LYS A 66 3.50 -10.21 1.43
N ASN A 67 3.38 -9.59 2.61
CA ASN A 67 2.63 -8.34 2.78
C ASN A 67 3.21 -7.21 1.91
N ALA A 68 4.54 -7.11 1.80
CA ALA A 68 5.19 -6.14 0.92
C ALA A 68 4.93 -6.42 -0.57
N SER A 69 4.79 -7.68 -0.96
CA SER A 69 4.41 -8.06 -2.33
C SER A 69 2.96 -7.69 -2.64
N ASP A 70 2.04 -7.92 -1.69
CA ASP A 70 0.64 -7.51 -1.79
C ASP A 70 0.52 -5.97 -1.85
N ALA A 71 1.35 -5.26 -1.09
CA ALA A 71 1.50 -3.80 -1.14
C ALA A 71 1.97 -3.30 -2.50
N LEU A 72 2.95 -3.97 -3.11
CA LEU A 72 3.42 -3.64 -4.46
C LEU A 72 2.31 -3.82 -5.50
N GLY A 73 1.50 -4.88 -5.36
CA GLY A 73 0.33 -5.10 -6.20
C GLY A 73 -0.68 -3.95 -6.10
N LEU A 74 -0.98 -3.51 -4.88
CA LEU A 74 -1.83 -2.35 -4.62
C LEU A 74 -1.26 -1.07 -5.27
N LEU A 75 0.03 -0.79 -5.04
CA LEU A 75 0.69 0.40 -5.57
C LEU A 75 0.65 0.46 -7.10
N LYS A 76 0.85 -0.67 -7.78
CA LYS A 76 0.75 -0.73 -9.25
C LYS A 76 -0.64 -0.39 -9.77
N VAL A 77 -1.69 -0.83 -9.08
CA VAL A 77 -3.08 -0.48 -9.45
C VAL A 77 -3.31 1.02 -9.27
N ILE A 78 -2.82 1.59 -8.16
CA ILE A 78 -2.90 3.02 -7.90
C ILE A 78 -2.12 3.83 -8.96
N GLU A 79 -0.90 3.39 -9.30
CA GLU A 79 -0.04 4.03 -10.30
C GLU A 79 -0.70 4.05 -11.67
N ASN A 80 -1.24 2.90 -12.12
CA ASN A 80 -1.95 2.82 -13.40
C ASN A 80 -3.18 3.75 -13.44
N ALA A 81 -4.00 3.75 -12.40
CA ALA A 81 -5.16 4.64 -12.32
C ALA A 81 -4.75 6.13 -12.33
N THR A 82 -3.64 6.47 -11.69
CA THR A 82 -3.11 7.85 -11.67
C THR A 82 -2.53 8.26 -13.03
N ASN A 83 -1.92 7.33 -13.76
CA ASN A 83 -1.45 7.55 -15.13
C ASN A 83 -2.64 7.82 -16.08
N ASP A 84 -3.70 7.03 -16.01
CA ASP A 84 -4.93 7.26 -16.80
C ASP A 84 -5.54 8.65 -16.53
N VAL A 85 -5.58 9.06 -15.26
CA VAL A 85 -6.02 10.42 -14.89
C VAL A 85 -5.08 11.48 -15.45
N THR A 86 -3.76 11.26 -15.42
CA THR A 86 -2.78 12.19 -15.98
C THR A 86 -2.98 12.39 -17.48
N ASP A 87 -3.21 11.33 -18.24
CA ASP A 87 -3.46 11.39 -19.69
C ASP A 87 -4.76 12.14 -20.01
N MET A 88 -5.84 11.88 -19.26
CA MET A 88 -7.09 12.64 -19.39
C MET A 88 -6.91 14.12 -19.10
N LEU A 89 -6.08 14.49 -18.13
CA LEU A 89 -5.80 15.90 -17.84
C LEU A 89 -4.93 16.58 -18.90
N GLN A 90 -4.02 15.85 -19.52
CA GLN A 90 -3.28 16.36 -20.67
C GLN A 90 -4.25 16.65 -21.82
N ARG A 91 -5.21 15.76 -22.08
CA ARG A 91 -6.28 15.98 -23.07
C ARG A 91 -7.14 17.20 -22.73
N VAL A 92 -7.57 17.35 -21.48
CA VAL A 92 -8.28 18.55 -21.01
C VAL A 92 -7.47 19.82 -21.29
N ARG A 93 -6.15 19.79 -21.05
CA ARG A 93 -5.26 20.93 -21.31
C ARG A 93 -5.21 21.26 -22.80
N GLU A 94 -5.15 20.26 -23.69
CA GLU A 94 -5.22 20.47 -25.14
C GLU A 94 -6.53 21.16 -25.53
N LEU A 95 -7.67 20.67 -25.01
CA LEU A 95 -8.99 21.26 -25.26
C LEU A 95 -9.06 22.71 -24.77
N ALA A 96 -8.46 23.02 -23.61
CA ALA A 96 -8.41 24.39 -23.09
C ALA A 96 -7.58 25.32 -23.97
N VAL A 97 -6.43 24.86 -24.48
CA VAL A 97 -5.60 25.63 -25.42
C VAL A 97 -6.35 25.84 -26.74
N GLN A 98 -7.05 24.82 -27.23
CA GLN A 98 -7.86 24.92 -28.44
C GLN A 98 -9.02 25.91 -28.26
N ALA A 99 -9.74 25.85 -27.14
CA ALA A 99 -10.85 26.76 -26.84
C ALA A 99 -10.41 28.23 -26.74
N LYS A 100 -9.14 28.49 -26.38
CA LYS A 100 -8.57 29.84 -26.29
C LYS A 100 -8.21 30.45 -27.64
N SER A 101 -8.29 29.71 -28.75
CA SER A 101 -8.06 30.27 -30.07
C SER A 101 -9.26 31.09 -30.53
N ASP A 102 -9.06 32.39 -30.79
CA ASP A 102 -10.10 33.36 -31.21
C ASP A 102 -10.79 33.01 -32.55
N THR A 103 -10.28 32.01 -33.27
CA THR A 103 -10.86 31.50 -34.52
C THR A 103 -12.07 30.58 -34.31
N ASN A 104 -12.32 30.12 -33.07
CA ASN A 104 -13.39 29.18 -32.77
C ASN A 104 -14.69 29.90 -32.42
N GLY A 105 -15.81 29.45 -33.01
CA GLY A 105 -17.12 29.99 -32.70
C GLY A 105 -17.63 29.57 -31.32
N ILE A 106 -18.59 30.32 -30.77
CA ILE A 106 -19.22 30.05 -29.46
C ILE A 106 -19.76 28.60 -29.38
N THR A 107 -20.32 28.09 -30.48
CA THR A 107 -20.84 26.70 -30.56
C THR A 107 -19.73 25.66 -30.47
N ASP A 108 -18.53 25.95 -30.95
CA ASP A 108 -17.42 25.01 -30.96
C ASP A 108 -16.72 24.99 -29.59
N VAL A 109 -16.57 26.17 -28.97
CA VAL A 109 -16.14 26.27 -27.57
C VAL A 109 -17.10 25.51 -26.64
N ALA A 110 -18.41 25.61 -26.87
CA ALA A 110 -19.41 24.86 -26.10
C ALA A 110 -19.25 23.33 -26.25
N ARG A 111 -18.88 22.84 -27.43
CA ARG A 111 -18.62 21.40 -27.67
C ARG A 111 -17.33 20.93 -27.01
N LEU A 112 -16.26 21.73 -27.08
CA LEU A 112 -15.01 21.45 -26.38
C LEU A 112 -15.22 21.37 -24.86
N GLN A 113 -16.08 22.24 -24.32
CA GLN A 113 -16.46 22.20 -22.90
C GLN A 113 -17.25 20.92 -22.55
N GLN A 114 -18.13 20.44 -23.43
CA GLN A 114 -18.82 19.17 -23.23
C GLN A 114 -17.85 17.98 -23.18
N GLU A 115 -16.84 17.96 -24.06
CA GLU A 115 -15.78 16.94 -24.03
C GLU A 115 -14.98 17.01 -22.73
N ALA A 116 -14.57 18.20 -22.30
CA ALA A 116 -13.88 18.40 -21.02
C ALA A 116 -14.73 17.92 -19.83
N ASN A 117 -16.03 18.22 -19.80
CA ASN A 117 -16.94 17.78 -18.75
C ASN A 117 -17.10 16.23 -18.71
N ALA A 118 -17.09 15.58 -19.87
CA ALA A 118 -17.09 14.11 -19.94
C ALA A 118 -15.79 13.54 -19.35
N LEU A 119 -14.63 14.14 -19.64
CA LEU A 119 -13.35 13.74 -19.07
C LEU A 119 -13.31 13.91 -17.54
N PHE A 120 -13.87 14.99 -16.97
CA PHE A 120 -13.96 15.13 -15.51
C PHE A 120 -14.87 14.10 -14.85
N THR A 121 -15.96 13.74 -15.53
CA THR A 121 -16.85 12.67 -15.07
C THR A 121 -16.09 11.34 -15.06
N GLU A 122 -15.29 11.08 -16.10
CA GLU A 122 -14.50 9.87 -16.21
C GLU A 122 -13.36 9.81 -15.18
N ILE A 123 -12.66 10.91 -14.92
CA ILE A 123 -11.67 11.01 -13.83
C ILE A 123 -12.33 10.68 -12.48
N SER A 124 -13.53 11.21 -12.22
CA SER A 124 -14.28 10.92 -10.99
C SER A 124 -14.71 9.45 -10.91
N ARG A 125 -15.04 8.82 -12.05
CA ARG A 125 -15.32 7.38 -12.14
C ARG A 125 -14.08 6.56 -11.82
N VAL A 126 -12.93 6.85 -12.43
CA VAL A 126 -11.66 6.15 -12.16
C VAL A 126 -11.29 6.29 -10.68
N SER A 127 -11.46 7.47 -10.09
CA SER A 127 -11.19 7.68 -8.66
C SER A 127 -12.06 6.84 -7.73
N THR A 128 -13.33 6.60 -8.09
CA THR A 128 -14.30 5.89 -7.21
C THR A 128 -14.40 4.39 -7.50
N GLN A 129 -14.07 3.96 -8.72
CA GLN A 129 -14.18 2.58 -9.16
C GLN A 129 -12.84 1.82 -9.12
N THR A 130 -11.71 2.48 -8.89
CA THR A 130 -10.43 1.80 -8.66
C THR A 130 -10.44 1.07 -7.32
N MET A 131 -10.51 -0.25 -7.37
CA MET A 131 -10.54 -1.13 -6.20
C MET A 131 -9.43 -2.18 -6.27
N TYR A 132 -8.88 -2.51 -5.11
CA TYR A 132 -7.97 -3.63 -4.95
C TYR A 132 -8.48 -4.54 -3.84
N ASN A 133 -8.64 -5.83 -4.11
CA ASN A 133 -9.18 -6.80 -3.15
C ASN A 133 -10.49 -6.31 -2.48
N ASN A 134 -11.44 -5.83 -3.30
CA ASN A 134 -12.75 -5.29 -2.89
C ASN A 134 -12.70 -4.09 -1.93
N LYS A 135 -11.57 -3.38 -1.85
CA LYS A 135 -11.45 -2.14 -1.07
C LYS A 135 -11.03 -0.99 -1.98
N ALA A 136 -11.63 0.17 -1.76
CA ALA A 136 -11.20 1.41 -2.39
C ALA A 136 -9.99 1.97 -1.62
N TYR A 137 -8.96 2.37 -2.38
CA TYR A 137 -7.76 3.01 -1.87
C TYR A 137 -7.50 4.37 -2.53
N LEU A 138 -8.41 4.80 -3.41
CA LEU A 138 -8.42 6.09 -4.08
C LEU A 138 -9.82 6.71 -3.91
N GLY A 139 -9.89 8.04 -3.84
CA GLY A 139 -11.15 8.78 -3.68
C GLY A 139 -11.54 9.11 -2.23
N LYS A 140 -12.69 9.77 -2.06
CA LYS A 140 -13.25 10.18 -0.75
C LYS A 140 -13.47 9.04 0.26
N ASP A 141 -13.69 7.82 -0.24
CA ASP A 141 -13.97 6.62 0.57
C ASP A 141 -12.72 5.74 0.73
N ALA A 142 -11.54 6.24 0.38
CA ALA A 142 -10.29 5.52 0.51
C ALA A 142 -9.95 5.23 1.97
N VAL A 143 -9.38 4.06 2.22
CA VAL A 143 -8.82 3.70 3.52
C VAL A 143 -7.52 4.50 3.73
N ASP A 144 -7.49 5.40 4.70
CA ASP A 144 -6.32 6.23 5.05
C ASP A 144 -6.16 6.33 6.58
N PRO A 145 -4.95 6.12 7.15
CA PRO A 145 -3.71 5.68 6.51
C PRO A 145 -3.65 4.18 6.19
N ILE A 146 -3.05 3.84 5.04
CA ILE A 146 -2.77 2.45 4.65
C ILE A 146 -1.49 2.01 5.37
N LYS A 147 -1.63 1.20 6.43
CA LYS A 147 -0.49 0.67 7.19
C LYS A 147 -0.18 -0.75 6.73
N ILE A 148 1.06 -0.98 6.33
CA ILE A 148 1.53 -2.27 5.83
C ILE A 148 2.64 -2.76 6.74
N GLN A 149 2.40 -3.88 7.43
CA GLN A 149 3.37 -4.52 8.30
C GLN A 149 4.45 -5.21 7.46
N VAL A 150 5.68 -4.70 7.54
CA VAL A 150 6.85 -5.18 6.76
C VAL A 150 7.97 -5.73 7.64
N GLY A 151 7.78 -5.75 8.95
CA GLY A 151 8.70 -6.36 9.89
C GLY A 151 8.07 -7.45 10.75
N TYR A 152 8.88 -8.08 11.60
CA TYR A 152 8.43 -9.15 12.49
C TYR A 152 8.04 -8.64 13.88
N ASN A 153 8.48 -7.43 14.26
CA ASN A 153 8.06 -6.77 15.49
C ASN A 153 6.84 -5.89 15.26
N ASP A 154 6.04 -5.71 16.30
CA ASP A 154 4.92 -4.77 16.26
C ASP A 154 5.41 -3.34 15.98
N GLY A 155 4.65 -2.59 15.19
CA GLY A 155 4.99 -1.22 14.78
C GLY A 155 5.96 -1.08 13.61
N GLU A 156 6.61 -2.15 13.14
CA GLU A 156 7.45 -2.16 11.92
C GLU A 156 6.57 -2.12 10.65
N SER A 157 5.96 -0.97 10.41
CA SER A 157 5.01 -0.74 9.33
C SER A 157 5.39 0.43 8.43
N ILE A 158 5.14 0.28 7.13
CA ILE A 158 5.20 1.38 6.16
C ILE A 158 3.81 1.99 6.09
N THR A 159 3.72 3.30 6.31
CA THR A 159 2.48 4.05 6.15
C THR A 159 2.44 4.68 4.77
N LEU A 160 1.44 4.32 3.98
CA LEU A 160 1.13 4.92 2.69
C LEU A 160 -0.06 5.86 2.86
N VAL A 161 0.04 7.03 2.24
CA VAL A 161 -1.05 8.01 2.18
C VAL A 161 -1.46 8.11 0.72
N ALA A 162 -2.67 7.65 0.42
CA ALA A 162 -3.28 7.81 -0.89
C ALA A 162 -4.17 9.05 -0.85
N ARG A 163 -3.97 9.96 -1.81
CA ARG A 163 -4.77 11.19 -1.91
C ARG A 163 -5.95 10.98 -2.85
N ASP A 164 -7.00 11.72 -2.60
CA ASP A 164 -8.16 11.76 -3.48
C ASP A 164 -7.80 12.46 -4.80
N ILE A 165 -8.00 11.73 -5.90
CA ILE A 165 -7.75 12.18 -7.28
C ILE A 165 -9.03 12.57 -8.01
N GLY A 166 -10.16 12.66 -7.30
CA GLY A 166 -11.43 13.09 -7.86
C GLY A 166 -11.36 14.50 -8.46
N ALA A 167 -12.13 14.73 -9.53
CA ALA A 167 -12.11 16.01 -10.26
C ALA A 167 -12.43 17.22 -9.37
N HIS A 168 -13.14 17.03 -8.25
CA HIS A 168 -13.46 18.09 -7.28
C HIS A 168 -12.24 18.58 -6.47
N ASN A 169 -11.19 17.77 -6.36
CA ASN A 169 -9.95 18.06 -5.62
C ASN A 169 -8.77 18.43 -6.55
N LEU A 170 -8.92 18.21 -7.85
CA LEU A 170 -7.93 18.63 -8.84
C LEU A 170 -7.94 20.15 -8.99
N GLY A 171 -6.89 20.79 -8.49
CA GLY A 171 -6.72 22.25 -8.52
C GLY A 171 -6.84 22.92 -7.15
N THR A 172 -7.15 22.18 -6.08
CA THR A 172 -6.96 22.70 -4.72
C THR A 172 -5.49 22.54 -4.32
N VAL A 173 -4.82 23.64 -3.97
CA VAL A 173 -3.50 23.55 -3.34
C VAL A 173 -3.71 22.90 -1.97
N PHE A 174 -3.04 21.79 -1.69
CA PHE A 174 -3.09 21.14 -0.39
C PHE A 174 -1.90 21.61 0.45
N LYS A 175 -2.12 21.85 1.74
CA LYS A 175 -1.01 22.06 2.68
C LYS A 175 -0.24 20.75 2.85
N ALA A 176 1.02 20.84 3.30
CA ALA A 176 1.90 19.69 3.54
C ALA A 176 1.33 18.70 4.57
N ASP A 177 0.37 19.12 5.40
CA ASP A 177 -0.35 18.32 6.38
C ASP A 177 -1.55 17.52 5.81
N GLY A 178 -1.84 17.64 4.51
CA GLY A 178 -2.96 16.95 3.87
C GLY A 178 -4.29 17.70 3.89
N THR A 179 -4.37 18.87 4.53
CA THR A 179 -5.60 19.69 4.52
C THR A 179 -5.72 20.53 3.24
N PRO A 180 -6.94 20.72 2.69
CA PRO A 180 -7.17 21.66 1.59
C PRO A 180 -6.79 23.09 2.01
N GLN A 181 -6.05 23.83 1.18
CA GLN A 181 -5.86 25.27 1.37
C GLN A 181 -7.13 25.98 0.91
N ASP A 182 -7.86 26.57 1.85
CA ASP A 182 -9.09 27.32 1.56
C ASP A 182 -8.79 28.50 0.63
N ALA A 183 -9.25 28.38 -0.62
CA ALA A 183 -9.53 29.52 -1.49
C ALA A 183 -11.02 29.45 -1.87
N VAL A 184 -11.68 30.60 -1.85
CA VAL A 184 -13.13 30.86 -1.96
C VAL A 184 -13.88 29.97 -2.97
N GLY A 185 -15.00 29.36 -2.55
CA GLY A 185 -15.99 28.71 -3.43
C GLY A 185 -16.89 27.71 -2.69
N GLY A 186 -18.20 27.95 -2.71
CA GLY A 186 -19.26 27.29 -1.91
C GLY A 186 -19.54 25.79 -2.18
N PRO A 187 -20.67 25.24 -1.65
CA PRO A 187 -20.85 23.81 -1.33
C PRO A 187 -20.98 22.84 -2.50
N ASP A 188 -20.97 23.32 -3.75
CA ASP A 188 -21.25 22.49 -4.91
C ASP A 188 -19.93 22.04 -5.56
N GLY A 189 -19.60 20.78 -5.33
CA GLY A 189 -18.30 20.14 -5.60
C GLY A 189 -17.87 19.99 -7.05
N ASN A 190 -17.86 21.07 -7.84
CA ASN A 190 -17.15 21.11 -9.11
C ASN A 190 -16.43 22.45 -9.31
N ARG A 191 -15.29 22.59 -8.62
CA ARG A 191 -14.49 23.82 -8.58
C ARG A 191 -13.92 24.21 -9.95
N LEU A 192 -13.73 23.26 -10.87
CA LEU A 192 -13.24 23.57 -12.22
C LEU A 192 -14.34 24.13 -13.14
N HIS A 193 -15.60 23.71 -12.93
CA HIS A 193 -16.75 24.26 -13.65
C HIS A 193 -17.01 25.73 -13.26
N THR A 194 -16.72 26.10 -12.01
CA THR A 194 -16.87 27.47 -11.53
C THR A 194 -15.80 28.43 -12.03
N LEU A 195 -14.59 27.98 -12.40
CA LEU A 195 -13.59 28.83 -13.06
C LEU A 195 -13.96 29.09 -14.53
N ALA A 196 -14.47 28.09 -15.25
CA ALA A 196 -14.96 28.28 -16.63
C ALA A 196 -16.18 29.22 -16.68
N ALA A 197 -17.07 29.16 -15.68
CA ALA A 197 -18.20 30.09 -15.56
C ALA A 197 -17.78 31.52 -15.15
N ALA A 198 -16.69 31.67 -14.40
CA ALA A 198 -16.17 32.98 -13.98
C ALA A 198 -15.40 33.72 -15.10
N GLU A 199 -14.74 33.01 -16.01
CA GLU A 199 -13.99 33.63 -17.12
C GLU A 199 -14.89 34.05 -18.30
N VAL A 200 -16.02 33.37 -18.52
CA VAL A 200 -17.04 33.80 -19.50
C VAL A 200 -17.82 35.04 -19.04
N ALA A 201 -17.91 35.30 -17.73
CA ALA A 201 -18.46 36.55 -17.19
C ALA A 201 -17.47 37.73 -17.29
N ALA A 202 -16.17 37.46 -17.41
CA ALA A 202 -15.12 38.48 -17.53
C ALA A 202 -14.85 38.92 -18.98
N SER A 203 -15.20 38.11 -19.99
CA SER A 203 -15.15 38.52 -21.40
C SER A 203 -16.38 39.32 -21.86
N GLY A 204 -17.40 39.46 -21.00
CA GLY A 204 -18.58 40.30 -21.21
C GLY A 204 -18.49 41.64 -20.48
N THR A 205 -17.53 42.50 -20.85
CA THR A 205 -17.54 43.91 -20.42
C THR A 205 -17.68 44.85 -21.62
N ASP A 206 -18.65 45.77 -21.47
CA ASP A 206 -18.87 47.02 -22.19
C ASP A 206 -19.60 47.05 -23.56
N VAL A 207 -20.94 47.06 -23.50
CA VAL A 207 -21.78 47.80 -24.46
C VAL A 207 -22.78 48.73 -23.76
N SER A 208 -22.37 49.49 -22.74
CA SER A 208 -23.26 50.50 -22.13
C SER A 208 -22.71 51.92 -21.98
N HIS A 209 -21.53 52.23 -22.53
CA HIS A 209 -21.06 53.62 -22.63
C HIS A 209 -20.35 53.92 -23.95
N VAL A 210 -21.13 54.07 -25.03
CA VAL A 210 -20.74 54.90 -26.19
C VAL A 210 -21.96 55.72 -26.64
N ALA A 211 -21.88 57.01 -26.35
CA ALA A 211 -22.49 58.14 -27.07
C ALA A 211 -23.96 58.04 -27.50
N THR A 212 -24.84 58.67 -26.73
CA THR A 212 -25.96 59.42 -27.30
C THR A 212 -25.66 60.91 -27.15
N GLY A 213 -25.56 61.59 -28.28
CA GLY A 213 -25.95 62.99 -28.38
C GLY A 213 -27.47 63.10 -28.48
#